data_AF-A0A851G8M0-F1
#
_entry.id   AF-A0A851G8M0-F1
#
_cell.length_a   1.000
_cell.length_b   1.000
_cell.length_c   1.000
_cell.angle_alpha   90.00
_cell.angle_beta   90.00
_cell.angle_gamma   90.00
#
_symmetry.space_group_name_H-M   'P 1'
#
loop_
_entity.id
_entity.type
_entity.pdbx_description
1 polymer ?
#
loop_
_entity_poly.entity_id
_entity_poly.type
_entity_poly.pdbx_seq_one_letter_code
_entity_poly.pdbx_strand_id
1 'polypeptide(L)'
;DDKSPRFGFGLRLSRSQGKGRLEVLNMVAAMASLVMWLAGYRAERQCLHWHYQASSIRHRRVLSYLSLAEEVIRHEPGKVRRLNIVNEMKKLGKEYSNMVMAA
;
A
#
# COMPACT_ATOMS: atom_id res chain seq x y z
N ASP A 1 2.20 9.67 0.60
CA ASP A 1 3.56 9.87 1.14
C ASP A 1 4.37 10.44 -0.01
N ASP A 2 4.35 11.77 -0.12
CA ASP A 2 4.62 12.42 -1.41
C ASP A 2 5.93 13.21 -1.39
N LYS A 3 6.38 13.59 -0.20
CA LYS A 3 7.52 14.50 0.00
C LYS A 3 8.82 13.77 0.28
N SER A 4 8.78 12.58 0.89
CA SER A 4 9.97 11.82 1.24
C SER A 4 10.52 11.09 0.01
N PRO A 5 11.80 11.28 -0.36
CA PRO A 5 12.44 10.52 -1.44
C PRO A 5 12.79 9.09 -1.03
N ARG A 6 12.92 8.84 0.28
CA ARG A 6 13.39 7.55 0.81
C ARG A 6 12.24 6.61 1.19
N PHE A 7 11.10 7.18 1.57
CA PHE A 7 9.96 6.42 2.08
C PHE A 7 8.68 6.63 1.25
N GLY A 8 8.65 7.68 0.42
CA GLY A 8 7.50 8.04 -0.41
C GLY A 8 7.84 8.18 -1.89
N PHE A 9 6.93 8.76 -2.68
CA PHE A 9 7.09 8.87 -4.14
C PHE A 9 8.14 9.91 -4.58
N GLY A 10 8.77 10.63 -3.65
CA GLY A 10 9.87 11.53 -3.97
C GLY A 10 9.52 12.64 -4.95
N LEU A 11 8.28 13.18 -4.95
CA LEU A 11 7.84 14.16 -5.94
C LEU A 11 8.73 15.41 -6.00
N ARG A 12 9.41 15.75 -4.89
CA ARG A 12 10.43 16.80 -4.80
C ARG A 12 11.68 16.55 -5.67
N LEU A 13 12.05 15.30 -5.91
CA LEU A 13 13.17 14.94 -6.80
C LEU A 13 12.86 15.23 -8.27
N SER A 14 11.58 15.35 -8.66
CA SER A 14 11.22 15.65 -10.04
C SER A 14 11.61 17.08 -10.48
N ARG A 15 11.98 17.96 -9.52
CA ARG A 15 12.36 19.38 -9.71
C ARG A 15 11.38 20.19 -10.58
N SER A 16 10.17 19.69 -10.78
CA SER A 16 9.19 20.27 -11.69
C SER A 16 8.45 21.44 -11.02
N GLN A 17 8.51 22.62 -11.63
CA GLN A 17 7.87 23.85 -11.13
C GLN A 17 6.56 24.19 -11.86
N GLY A 18 6.24 23.47 -12.95
CA GLY A 18 5.01 23.68 -13.71
C GLY A 18 3.81 23.03 -13.02
N LYS A 19 2.77 23.83 -12.71
CA LYS A 19 1.53 23.36 -12.03
C LYS A 19 0.92 22.13 -12.70
N GLY A 20 0.75 22.14 -14.04
CA GLY A 20 0.18 21.00 -14.76
C GLY A 20 1.01 19.71 -14.68
N ARG A 21 2.34 19.80 -14.61
CA ARG A 21 3.20 18.61 -14.42
C ARG A 21 3.09 18.05 -13.01
N LEU A 22 3.01 18.92 -12.01
CA LEU A 22 2.83 18.51 -10.62
C LEU A 22 1.46 17.86 -10.39
N GLU A 23 0.41 18.34 -11.05
CA GLU A 23 -0.93 17.74 -10.98
C GLU A 23 -0.94 16.31 -11.53
N VAL A 24 -0.34 16.08 -12.72
CA VAL A 24 -0.24 14.74 -13.30
C VAL A 24 0.60 13.82 -12.40
N LEU A 25 1.75 14.29 -11.89
CA LEU A 25 2.59 13.53 -10.98
C LEU A 25 1.86 13.17 -9.68
N ASN A 26 1.08 14.09 -9.14
CA ASN A 26 0.28 13.86 -7.94
C ASN A 26 -0.83 12.83 -8.20
N MET A 27 -1.50 12.91 -9.35
CA MET A 27 -2.50 11.92 -9.75
C MET A 27 -1.90 10.51 -9.87
N VAL A 28 -0.74 10.40 -10.52
CA VAL A 28 -0.01 9.13 -10.62
C VAL A 28 0.40 8.61 -9.25
N ALA A 29 0.93 9.48 -8.38
CA ALA A 29 1.29 9.12 -7.01
C ALA A 29 0.08 8.65 -6.19
N ALA A 30 -1.08 9.28 -6.35
CA ALA A 30 -2.32 8.88 -5.68
C ALA A 30 -2.79 7.49 -6.17
N MET A 31 -2.80 7.26 -7.49
CA MET A 31 -3.13 5.94 -8.04
C MET A 31 -2.16 4.86 -7.58
N ALA A 32 -0.85 5.14 -7.59
CA ALA A 32 0.17 4.24 -7.09
C ALA A 32 0.00 3.95 -5.59
N SER A 33 -0.34 4.97 -4.79
CA SER A 33 -0.63 4.82 -3.36
C SER A 33 -1.80 3.86 -3.12
N LEU A 34 -2.87 3.99 -3.89
CA LEU A 34 -4.05 3.11 -3.79
C LEU A 34 -3.73 1.66 -4.13
N VAL A 35 -2.94 1.44 -5.20
CA VAL A 35 -2.52 0.09 -5.59
C VAL A 35 -1.60 -0.52 -4.53
N MET A 36 -0.63 0.25 -4.02
CA MET A 36 0.23 -0.22 -2.92
C MET A 36 -0.57 -0.52 -1.65
N TRP A 37 -1.56 0.30 -1.32
CA TRP A 37 -2.42 0.07 -0.17
C TRP A 37 -3.18 -1.27 -0.29
N LEU A 38 -3.75 -1.57 -1.46
CA LEU A 38 -4.42 -2.85 -1.73
C LEU A 38 -3.45 -4.05 -1.66
N ALA A 39 -2.22 -3.88 -2.16
CA ALA A 39 -1.17 -4.89 -2.05
C ALA A 39 -0.81 -5.16 -0.58
N GLY A 40 -0.67 -4.11 0.23
CA GLY A 40 -0.43 -4.21 1.66
C GLY A 40 -1.58 -4.89 2.41
N TYR A 41 -2.82 -4.55 2.09
CA TYR A 41 -4.01 -5.19 2.66
C TYR A 41 -4.04 -6.70 2.38
N ARG A 42 -3.78 -7.10 1.12
CA ARG A 42 -3.69 -8.52 0.75
C ARG A 42 -2.52 -9.22 1.48
N ALA A 43 -1.39 -8.55 1.64
CA ALA A 43 -0.22 -9.09 2.33
C ALA A 43 -0.46 -9.27 3.83
N GLU A 44 -1.18 -8.34 4.47
CA GLU A 44 -1.57 -8.47 5.87
C GLU A 44 -2.44 -9.70 6.08
N ARG A 45 -3.42 -9.93 5.20
CA ARG A 45 -4.32 -11.10 5.26
C ARG A 45 -3.62 -12.44 5.05
N GLN A 46 -2.46 -12.43 4.42
CA GLN A 46 -1.58 -13.60 4.32
C GLN A 46 -0.60 -13.69 5.51
N CYS A 47 -0.79 -12.86 6.54
CA CYS A 47 0.06 -12.79 7.72
C CYS A 47 1.53 -12.46 7.40
N LEU A 48 1.83 -11.90 6.22
CA LEU A 48 3.20 -11.57 5.80
C LEU A 48 3.81 -10.43 6.62
N HIS A 49 2.98 -9.62 7.27
CA HIS A 49 3.42 -8.56 8.15
C HIS A 49 4.31 -9.06 9.29
N TRP A 50 4.11 -10.29 9.78
CA TRP A 50 4.98 -10.89 10.80
C TRP A 50 6.40 -11.18 10.31
N HIS A 51 6.56 -11.47 9.02
CA HIS A 51 7.87 -11.80 8.45
C HIS A 51 8.72 -10.56 8.20
N TYR A 52 8.11 -9.42 7.89
CA TYR A 52 8.81 -8.16 7.64
C TYR A 52 8.93 -7.27 8.87
N GLN A 53 8.29 -7.65 9.98
CA GLN A 53 8.34 -6.87 11.20
C GLN A 53 9.60 -7.23 12.01
N ALA A 54 10.46 -6.23 12.22
CA ALA A 54 11.63 -6.37 13.09
C ALA A 54 11.26 -6.40 14.59
N SER A 55 10.14 -5.79 14.97
CA SER A 55 9.67 -5.72 16.35
C SER A 55 8.99 -7.02 16.78
N SER A 56 9.26 -7.49 17.99
CA SER A 56 8.66 -8.70 18.61
C SER A 56 7.17 -8.58 18.95
N ILE A 57 6.55 -7.41 18.74
CA ILE A 57 5.15 -7.13 19.03
C ILE A 57 4.25 -7.94 18.09
N ARG A 58 3.53 -8.94 18.62
CA ARG A 58 2.67 -9.85 17.82
C ARG A 58 1.15 -9.66 17.92
N HIS A 59 0.69 -8.64 18.63
CA HIS A 59 -0.75 -8.42 18.85
C HIS A 59 -1.39 -7.39 17.90
N ARG A 60 -0.59 -6.67 17.11
CA ARG A 60 -1.08 -5.63 16.20
C ARG A 60 -0.15 -5.46 15.01
N ARG A 61 -0.71 -4.99 13.89
CA ARG A 61 0.08 -4.54 12.74
C ARG A 61 0.89 -3.29 13.13
N VAL A 62 2.20 -3.34 12.93
CA VAL A 62 3.11 -2.19 13.15
C VAL A 62 3.43 -1.46 11.86
N LEU A 63 3.59 -2.18 10.75
CA LEU A 63 3.87 -1.59 9.43
C LEU A 63 2.59 -0.99 8.82
N SER A 64 2.72 0.17 8.18
CA SER A 64 1.63 0.68 7.32
C SER A 64 1.43 -0.25 6.12
N TYR A 65 0.24 -0.26 5.50
CA TYR A 65 0.02 -1.05 4.29
C TYR A 65 0.97 -0.68 3.15
N LEU A 66 1.32 0.60 3.03
CA LEU A 66 2.27 1.09 2.03
C LEU A 66 3.66 0.51 2.27
N SER A 67 4.16 0.60 3.51
CA SER A 67 5.47 0.05 3.89
C SER A 67 5.50 -1.48 3.77
N LEU A 68 4.42 -2.16 4.17
CA LEU A 68 4.31 -3.61 4.02
C LEU A 68 4.31 -4.02 2.55
N ALA A 69 3.59 -3.29 1.68
CA ALA A 69 3.60 -3.53 0.25
C ALA A 69 4.99 -3.33 -0.35
N GLU A 70 5.70 -2.28 0.06
CA GLU A 70 7.07 -2.03 -0.39
C GLU A 70 8.00 -3.20 -0.04
N GLU A 71 7.96 -3.68 1.20
CA GLU A 71 8.76 -4.83 1.63
C GLU A 71 8.41 -6.11 0.87
N VAL A 72 7.12 -6.35 0.62
CA VAL A 72 6.67 -7.49 -0.19
C VAL A 72 7.13 -7.36 -1.64
N ILE A 73 7.12 -6.16 -2.22
CA ILE A 73 7.62 -5.92 -3.59
C ILE A 73 9.14 -6.15 -3.64
N ARG A 74 9.87 -5.70 -2.61
CA ARG A 74 11.32 -5.83 -2.52
C ARG A 74 11.79 -7.28 -2.42
N HIS A 75 11.07 -8.10 -1.64
CA HIS A 75 11.46 -9.48 -1.38
C HIS A 75 10.75 -10.50 -2.28
N GLU A 76 9.49 -10.29 -2.62
CA GLU A 76 8.64 -11.25 -3.35
C GLU A 76 7.69 -10.56 -4.35
N PRO A 77 8.21 -9.89 -5.40
CA PRO A 77 7.40 -9.11 -6.33
C PRO A 77 6.34 -9.94 -7.07
N GLY A 78 6.56 -11.26 -7.22
CA GLY A 78 5.60 -12.18 -7.81
C GLY A 78 4.28 -12.32 -7.04
N LYS A 79 4.23 -11.98 -5.74
CA LYS A 79 3.00 -11.95 -4.94
C LYS A 79 2.13 -10.75 -5.28
N VAL A 80 2.74 -9.60 -5.56
CA VAL A 80 2.03 -8.38 -5.97
C VAL A 80 1.65 -8.44 -7.45
N ARG A 81 2.50 -9.00 -8.31
CA ARG A 81 2.19 -9.15 -9.75
C ARG A 81 0.95 -10.00 -10.02
N ARG A 82 0.67 -10.97 -9.14
CA ARG A 82 -0.52 -11.83 -9.21
C ARG A 82 -1.74 -11.25 -8.48
N LEU A 83 -1.66 -9.98 -8.06
CA LEU A 83 -2.77 -9.30 -7.39
C LEU A 83 -3.88 -9.01 -8.39
N ASN A 84 -5.06 -9.53 -8.10
CA ASN A 84 -6.27 -9.20 -8.82
C ASN A 84 -7.04 -8.13 -8.03
N ILE A 85 -6.96 -6.88 -8.49
CA ILE A 85 -7.50 -5.70 -7.83
C ILE A 85 -9.00 -5.86 -7.56
N VAL A 86 -9.76 -6.35 -8.55
CA VAL A 86 -11.21 -6.53 -8.44
C VAL A 86 -11.57 -7.52 -7.33
N ASN A 87 -10.83 -8.62 -7.23
CA ASN A 87 -11.05 -9.61 -6.18
C ASN A 87 -10.74 -9.07 -4.79
N GLU A 88 -9.64 -8.31 -4.63
CA GLU A 88 -9.31 -7.71 -3.34
C GLU A 88 -10.34 -6.64 -2.93
N MET A 89 -10.83 -5.83 -3.88
CA MET A 89 -11.90 -4.86 -3.61
C MET A 89 -13.21 -5.54 -3.18
N LYS A 90 -13.61 -6.63 -3.83
CA LYS A 90 -14.80 -7.41 -3.43
C LYS A 90 -14.67 -7.94 -2.00
N LYS A 91 -13.50 -8.46 -1.65
CA LYS A 91 -13.25 -8.98 -0.30
C LYS A 91 -13.26 -7.84 0.74
N LEU A 92 -12.65 -6.70 0.42
CA LEU A 92 -12.66 -5.52 1.28
C LEU A 92 -14.09 -5.03 1.53
N GLY A 93 -14.91 -4.95 0.48
CA GLY A 93 -16.32 -4.57 0.60
C GLY A 93 -17.13 -5.54 1.47
N LYS A 94 -16.88 -6.85 1.33
CA LYS A 94 -17.50 -7.86 2.19
C LYS A 94 -17.06 -7.70 3.65
N GLU A 95 -15.79 -7.45 3.90
CA GLU A 95 -15.26 -7.25 5.25
C GLU A 95 -15.85 -6.01 5.91
N TYR A 96 -15.91 -4.89 5.18
CA TYR A 96 -16.58 -3.67 5.64
C TYR A 96 -18.07 -3.91 5.94
N SER A 97 -18.78 -4.57 5.03
CA SER A 97 -20.19 -4.93 5.25
C SER A 97 -20.36 -5.79 6.49
N ASN A 98 -19.48 -6.76 6.72
CA ASN A 98 -19.51 -7.57 7.94
C ASN A 98 -19.25 -6.73 9.20
N MET A 99 -18.31 -5.79 9.17
CA MET A 99 -18.05 -4.91 10.33
C MET A 99 -19.24 -4.00 10.64
N VAL A 100 -19.90 -3.46 9.62
CA VAL A 100 -21.05 -2.55 9.78
C VAL A 100 -22.31 -3.31 10.21
N MET A 101 -22.53 -4.51 9.68
CA MET A 101 -23.74 -5.30 9.97
C MET A 101 -23.60 -6.20 11.21
N ALA A 102 -22.38 -6.37 11.73
CA ALA A 102 -22.13 -7.06 13.00
C ALA A 102 -22.07 -6.11 14.21
N ALA A 103 -22.21 -4.80 13.98
CA ALA A 103 -22.35 -3.76 15.00
C ALA A 103 -23.83 -3.46 15.25
#